data_AF-A0A932W1Q9-F1
#
_entry.id   AF-A0A932W1Q9-F1
#
_cell.length_a   1.000
_cell.length_b   1.000
_cell.length_c   1.000
_cell.angle_alpha   90.00
_cell.angle_beta   90.00
_cell.angle_gamma   90.00
#
_symmetry.space_group_name_H-M   'P 1'
#
loop_
_entity.id
_entity.type
_entity.pdbx_description
1 polymer ?
#
loop_
_entity_poly.entity_id
_entity_poly.type
_entity_poly.pdbx_seq_one_letter_code
_entity_poly.pdbx_strand_id
1 'polypeptide(L)'
;MRLWPRLLRVSFLLIASFCLLGQIFSQAPRIETKWWKDEKIRSELSLTAPQDKQLDKIMAEFRERLVLISRDLDAKRKERHAVEVVPTIHLQAYRTLTDQIYSLKEELDRVRTAFSIRLGEVLTPSQEATLRKIQSKRH
;
A
#
# COMPACT_ATOMS: atom_id res chain seq x y z
N MET A 1 -0.85 52.37 27.82
CA MET A 1 -0.22 51.52 26.78
C MET A 1 -0.55 50.06 27.05
N ARG A 2 -1.52 49.47 26.31
CA ARG A 2 -1.91 48.06 26.40
C ARG A 2 -1.42 47.34 25.14
N LEU A 3 -0.27 46.67 25.23
CA LEU A 3 0.39 45.93 24.13
C LEU A 3 0.04 44.43 24.14
N TRP A 4 -1.15 44.03 24.62
CA TRP A 4 -1.44 42.61 24.84
C TRP A 4 -2.12 41.82 23.69
N PRO A 5 -2.87 42.39 22.73
CA PRO A 5 -3.65 41.52 21.82
C PRO A 5 -2.87 41.01 20.61
N ARG A 6 -1.62 41.44 20.38
CA ARG A 6 -0.83 41.07 19.19
C ARG A 6 0.01 39.80 19.38
N LEU A 7 0.47 39.50 20.59
CA LEU A 7 1.30 38.33 20.86
C LEU A 7 0.49 37.01 20.85
N LEU A 8 -0.80 37.04 21.23
CA LEU A 8 -1.67 35.85 21.21
C LEU A 8 -2.02 35.36 19.79
N ARG A 9 -2.01 36.24 18.78
CA ARG A 9 -2.35 35.87 17.40
C ARG A 9 -1.20 35.16 16.67
N VAL A 10 0.04 35.44 17.05
CA VAL A 10 1.23 34.83 16.42
C VAL A 10 1.40 33.38 16.89
N SER A 11 1.09 33.09 18.16
CA SER A 11 1.17 31.72 18.70
C SER A 11 0.14 30.76 18.09
N PHE A 12 -1.04 31.25 17.69
CA PHE A 12 -2.08 30.40 17.08
C PHE A 12 -1.74 30.01 15.62
N LEU A 13 -1.00 30.86 14.90
CA LEU A 13 -0.57 30.61 13.52
C LEU A 13 0.57 29.57 13.43
N LEU A 14 1.45 29.50 14.44
CA LEU A 14 2.56 28.54 14.45
C LEU A 14 2.11 27.10 14.76
N ILE A 15 1.09 26.92 15.59
CA ILE A 15 0.57 25.59 15.94
C ILE A 15 -0.22 24.99 14.76
N ALA A 16 -0.97 25.82 14.02
CA ALA A 16 -1.69 25.37 12.81
C ALA A 16 -0.73 24.94 11.68
N SER A 17 0.46 25.55 11.60
CA SER A 17 1.47 25.16 10.61
C SER A 17 2.15 23.82 10.92
N PHE A 18 2.17 23.38 12.18
CA PHE A 18 2.81 22.10 12.56
C PHE A 18 1.92 20.88 12.25
N CYS A 19 0.59 21.06 12.17
CA CYS A 19 -0.33 19.96 11.86
C CYS A 19 -0.36 19.56 10.37
N LEU A 20 0.07 20.42 9.45
CA LEU A 20 0.06 20.14 8.01
C LEU A 20 1.26 19.31 7.50
N LEU A 21 2.34 19.19 8.29
CA LEU A 21 3.49 18.33 7.94
C LEU A 21 3.31 16.86 8.36
N GLY A 22 2.30 16.53 9.18
CA GLY A 22 2.08 15.18 9.68
C GLY A 22 1.48 14.19 8.68
N GLN A 23 0.99 14.64 7.52
CA GLN A 23 0.24 13.79 6.58
C GLN A 23 1.10 13.11 5.50
N ILE A 24 2.41 13.36 5.43
CA ILE A 24 3.23 12.89 4.30
C ILE A 24 3.75 11.45 4.48
N PHE A 25 3.76 10.88 5.69
CA PHE A 25 4.54 9.64 5.96
C PHE A 25 3.75 8.41 6.41
N SER A 26 2.43 8.38 6.27
CA SER A 26 1.64 7.16 6.50
C SER A 26 1.09 6.57 5.20
N GLN A 27 1.95 6.27 4.24
CA GLN A 27 1.64 5.19 3.29
C GLN A 27 2.03 3.88 3.96
N ALA A 28 1.15 3.38 4.83
CA ALA A 28 1.25 2.00 5.27
C ALA A 28 1.27 1.09 4.03
N PRO A 29 1.98 -0.06 4.10
CA PRO A 29 1.92 -1.08 3.06
C PRO A 29 0.48 -1.27 2.59
N ARG A 30 0.20 -1.05 1.30
CA ARG A 30 -1.09 -1.44 0.73
C ARG A 30 -1.11 -2.97 0.71
N ILE A 31 -1.45 -3.55 1.86
CA ILE A 31 -1.80 -4.96 1.98
C ILE A 31 -2.97 -5.16 1.03
N GLU A 32 -2.87 -6.16 0.16
CA GLU A 32 -3.96 -6.52 -0.74
C GLU A 32 -5.21 -6.75 0.11
N THR A 33 -6.23 -5.92 -0.13
CA THR A 33 -7.48 -6.01 0.59
C THR A 33 -8.10 -7.36 0.26
N LYS A 34 -8.53 -8.10 1.30
CA LYS A 34 -9.29 -9.35 1.14
C LYS A 34 -10.64 -9.04 0.50
N TRP A 35 -10.66 -8.81 -0.80
CA TRP A 35 -11.85 -8.36 -1.53
C TRP A 35 -13.01 -9.36 -1.41
N TRP A 36 -12.72 -10.64 -1.18
CA TRP A 36 -13.76 -11.67 -0.96
C TRP A 36 -14.47 -11.56 0.39
N LYS A 37 -13.98 -10.71 1.30
CA LYS A 37 -14.65 -10.36 2.56
C LYS A 37 -15.57 -9.14 2.43
N ASP A 38 -15.54 -8.44 1.30
CA ASP A 38 -16.54 -7.43 0.97
C ASP A 38 -17.87 -8.14 0.71
N GLU A 39 -18.88 -7.89 1.55
CA GLU A 39 -20.16 -8.59 1.51
C GLU A 39 -20.86 -8.43 0.17
N LYS A 40 -20.71 -7.28 -0.49
CA LYS A 40 -21.27 -7.04 -1.83
C LYS A 40 -20.61 -7.95 -2.86
N ILE A 41 -19.27 -8.00 -2.87
CA ILE A 41 -18.53 -8.85 -3.81
C ILE A 41 -18.81 -10.32 -3.52
N ARG A 42 -18.82 -10.70 -2.24
CA ARG A 42 -19.11 -12.06 -1.79
C ARG A 42 -20.49 -12.53 -2.25
N SER A 43 -21.51 -11.68 -2.09
CA SER A 43 -22.88 -11.95 -2.52
C SER A 43 -23.00 -12.01 -4.04
N GLU A 44 -22.40 -11.06 -4.77
CA GLU A 44 -22.45 -11.03 -6.24
C GLU A 44 -21.76 -12.25 -6.87
N LEU A 45 -20.70 -12.77 -6.23
CA LEU A 45 -20.01 -13.99 -6.64
C LEU A 45 -20.65 -15.26 -6.10
N SER A 46 -21.62 -15.16 -5.18
CA SER A 46 -22.20 -16.31 -4.47
C SER A 46 -21.11 -17.24 -3.90
N LEU A 47 -20.10 -16.66 -3.24
CA LEU A 47 -18.97 -17.42 -2.70
C LEU A 47 -19.45 -18.41 -1.63
N THR A 48 -19.12 -19.68 -1.83
CA THR A 48 -19.42 -20.73 -0.87
C THR A 48 -18.49 -20.66 0.35
N ALA A 49 -18.92 -21.20 1.49
CA ALA A 49 -18.07 -21.28 2.68
C ALA A 49 -16.75 -22.06 2.45
N PRO A 50 -16.71 -23.16 1.68
CA PRO A 50 -15.46 -23.80 1.27
C PRO A 50 -14.53 -22.88 0.46
N GLN A 51 -15.06 -22.15 -0.53
CA GLN A 51 -14.29 -21.19 -1.33
C GLN A 51 -13.71 -20.07 -0.45
N ASP A 52 -14.51 -19.51 0.46
CA ASP A 52 -14.06 -18.47 1.39
C ASP A 52 -12.88 -18.93 2.27
N LYS A 53 -12.94 -20.17 2.78
CA LYS A 53 -11.84 -20.77 3.54
C LYS A 53 -10.58 -20.98 2.70
N GLN A 54 -10.73 -21.40 1.44
CA GLN A 54 -9.60 -21.57 0.53
C GLN A 54 -8.92 -20.24 0.20
N LEU A 55 -9.70 -19.19 -0.07
CA LEU A 55 -9.17 -17.84 -0.31
C LEU A 55 -8.42 -17.30 0.92
N ASP A 56 -8.93 -17.55 2.14
CA ASP A 56 -8.23 -17.19 3.38
C ASP A 56 -6.92 -17.95 3.56
N LYS A 57 -6.89 -19.24 3.19
CA LYS A 57 -5.66 -20.05 3.24
C LYS A 57 -4.62 -19.51 2.26
N ILE A 58 -5.02 -19.21 1.02
CA ILE A 58 -4.13 -18.61 0.01
C ILE A 58 -3.60 -17.26 0.52
N MET A 59 -4.43 -16.40 1.11
CA MET A 59 -3.91 -15.16 1.71
C MET A 59 -2.87 -15.44 2.79
N ALA A 60 -3.09 -16.41 3.66
CA ALA A 60 -2.13 -16.74 4.71
C ALA A 60 -0.78 -17.20 4.13
N GLU A 61 -0.78 -17.96 3.03
CA GLU A 61 0.44 -18.43 2.35
C GLU A 61 1.29 -17.28 1.79
N PHE A 62 0.66 -16.21 1.29
CA PHE A 62 1.37 -15.10 0.63
C PHE A 62 1.60 -13.88 1.54
N ARG A 63 0.82 -13.75 2.63
CA ARG A 63 0.79 -12.56 3.49
C ARG A 63 2.16 -12.17 4.01
N GLU A 64 2.92 -13.11 4.55
CA GLU A 64 4.22 -12.82 5.15
C GLU A 64 5.17 -12.21 4.12
N ARG A 65 5.28 -12.84 2.95
CA ARG A 65 6.16 -12.36 1.87
C ARG A 65 5.73 -11.00 1.33
N LEU A 66 4.43 -10.77 1.13
CA LEU A 66 3.90 -9.48 0.71
C LEU A 66 4.22 -8.36 1.72
N VAL A 67 4.08 -8.65 3.02
CA VAL A 67 4.40 -7.70 4.10
C VAL A 67 5.90 -7.40 4.14
N LEU A 68 6.75 -8.42 4.08
CA LEU A 68 8.20 -8.27 4.12
C LEU A 68 8.71 -7.42 2.95
N ILE A 69 8.33 -7.76 1.70
CA ILE A 69 8.76 -7.01 0.51
C ILE A 69 8.25 -5.56 0.57
N SER A 70 7.00 -5.34 0.98
CA SER A 70 6.46 -3.98 1.08
C SER A 70 7.20 -3.15 2.13
N ARG A 71 7.50 -3.74 3.29
CA ARG A 71 8.26 -3.06 4.35
C ARG A 71 9.65 -2.69 3.86
N ASP A 72 10.34 -3.61 3.19
CA ASP A 72 11.70 -3.39 2.70
C ASP A 72 11.71 -2.35 1.56
N LEU A 73 10.69 -2.35 0.70
CA LEU A 73 10.49 -1.32 -0.32
C LEU A 73 10.30 0.07 0.29
N ASP A 74 9.51 0.18 1.36
CA ASP A 74 9.29 1.45 2.05
C ASP A 74 10.55 1.92 2.79
N ALA A 75 11.30 1.01 3.40
CA ALA A 75 12.60 1.31 4.00
C ALA A 75 13.58 1.87 2.95
N LYS A 76 13.70 1.22 1.78
CA LYS A 76 14.58 1.68 0.71
C LYS A 76 14.16 3.01 0.09
N ARG A 77 12.86 3.27 -0.02
CA ARG A 77 12.35 4.60 -0.43
C ARG A 77 12.73 5.69 0.56
N LYS A 78 12.63 5.42 1.87
CA LYS A 78 13.06 6.35 2.91
C LYS A 78 14.56 6.60 2.87
N GLU A 79 15.37 5.54 2.71
CA GLU A 79 16.82 5.65 2.53
C GLU A 79 17.17 6.49 1.29
N ARG A 80 16.52 6.26 0.15
CA ARG A 80 16.76 7.04 -1.07
C ARG A 80 16.39 8.51 -0.87
N HIS A 81 15.25 8.78 -0.25
CA HIS A 81 14.82 10.14 0.06
C HIS A 81 15.83 10.86 0.96
N ALA A 82 16.41 10.17 1.94
CA ALA A 82 17.46 10.75 2.79
C ALA A 82 18.73 11.15 1.99
N VAL A 83 19.06 10.42 0.92
CA VAL A 83 20.16 10.75 0.00
C VAL A 83 19.80 11.89 -0.97
N GLU A 84 18.52 12.12 -1.25
CA GLU A 84 18.04 13.22 -2.12
C GLU A 84 18.08 14.59 -1.41
N VAL A 85 17.84 14.64 -0.10
CA VAL A 85 17.67 15.90 0.65
C VAL A 85 18.97 16.51 1.18
N VAL A 86 20.12 15.86 0.96
CA VAL A 86 21.43 16.40 1.33
C VAL A 86 21.94 17.43 0.31
N PRO A 87 22.74 18.44 0.70
CA PRO A 87 23.21 19.51 -0.20
C PRO A 87 24.04 19.03 -1.39
N THR A 88 24.64 17.84 -1.30
CA THR A 88 25.38 17.20 -2.40
C THR A 88 24.95 15.75 -2.48
N ILE A 89 24.23 15.41 -3.54
CA ILE A 89 23.71 14.07 -3.76
C ILE A 89 24.87 13.12 -4.05
N HIS A 90 24.99 12.05 -3.27
CA HIS A 90 25.92 10.96 -3.54
C HIS A 90 25.38 10.07 -4.66
N LEU A 91 25.67 10.41 -5.92
CA LEU A 91 25.08 9.80 -7.12
C LEU A 91 25.14 8.25 -7.13
N GLN A 92 26.27 7.66 -6.71
CA GLN A 92 26.41 6.21 -6.68
C GLN A 92 25.44 5.55 -5.67
N ALA A 93 25.28 6.15 -4.48
CA ALA A 93 24.38 5.63 -3.46
C ALA A 93 22.92 5.76 -3.91
N TYR A 94 22.58 6.88 -4.55
CA TYR A 94 21.26 7.09 -5.14
C TYR A 94 20.93 6.04 -6.22
N ARG A 95 21.88 5.74 -7.11
CA ARG A 95 21.73 4.69 -8.14
C ARG A 95 21.53 3.32 -7.52
N THR A 96 22.39 2.92 -6.57
CA THR A 96 22.26 1.63 -5.87
C THR A 96 20.90 1.47 -5.18
N LEU A 97 20.43 2.51 -4.48
CA LEU A 97 19.10 2.48 -3.83
C LEU A 97 17.97 2.41 -4.85
N THR A 98 18.13 3.06 -6.00
CA THR A 98 17.16 3.00 -7.10
C THR A 98 17.07 1.59 -7.68
N ASP A 99 18.19 0.93 -7.94
CA ASP A 99 18.24 -0.45 -8.45
C ASP A 99 17.61 -1.44 -7.45
N GLN A 100 17.91 -1.28 -6.15
CA GLN A 100 17.29 -2.06 -5.08
C GLN A 100 15.77 -1.87 -5.03
N ILE A 101 15.28 -0.63 -5.16
CA ILE A 101 13.84 -0.34 -5.23
C ILE A 101 13.20 -1.01 -6.44
N TYR A 102 13.85 -1.00 -7.61
CA TYR A 102 13.31 -1.68 -8.80
C TYR A 102 13.26 -3.19 -8.63
N SER A 103 14.31 -3.80 -8.07
CA SER A 103 14.32 -5.23 -7.78
C SER A 103 13.20 -5.64 -6.82
N LEU A 104 12.99 -4.88 -5.74
CA LEU A 104 11.90 -5.12 -4.78
C LEU A 104 10.51 -4.93 -5.40
N LYS A 105 10.33 -3.93 -6.29
CA LYS A 105 9.09 -3.75 -7.03
C LYS A 105 8.78 -4.94 -7.93
N GLU A 106 9.78 -5.43 -8.65
CA GLU A 106 9.66 -6.59 -9.53
C GLU A 106 9.32 -7.84 -8.73
N GLU A 107 9.96 -8.04 -7.56
CA GLU A 107 9.62 -9.15 -6.68
C GLU A 107 8.19 -9.04 -6.15
N LEU A 108 7.77 -7.85 -5.71
CA LEU A 108 6.42 -7.61 -5.26
C LEU A 108 5.40 -7.95 -6.35
N ASP A 109 5.67 -7.54 -7.59
CA ASP A 109 4.80 -7.80 -8.74
C ASP A 109 4.68 -9.31 -9.05
N ARG A 110 5.79 -10.04 -9.01
CA ARG A 110 5.79 -11.51 -9.16
C ARG A 110 4.95 -12.19 -8.08
N VAL A 111 5.10 -11.79 -6.82
CA VAL A 111 4.35 -12.37 -5.70
C VAL A 111 2.86 -12.05 -5.81
N ARG A 112 2.50 -10.82 -6.18
CA ARG A 112 1.09 -10.42 -6.41
C ARG A 112 0.45 -11.15 -7.58
N THR A 113 1.21 -11.35 -8.66
CA THR A 113 0.75 -12.12 -9.83
C THR A 113 0.48 -13.56 -9.44
N ALA A 114 1.42 -14.22 -8.75
CA ALA A 114 1.25 -15.58 -8.26
C ALA A 114 0.05 -15.71 -7.29
N PHE A 115 -0.09 -14.76 -6.37
CA PHE A 115 -1.25 -14.69 -5.47
C PHE A 115 -2.56 -14.56 -6.24
N SER A 116 -2.63 -13.65 -7.22
CA SER A 116 -3.83 -13.43 -8.03
C SER A 116 -4.22 -14.65 -8.85
N ILE A 117 -3.25 -15.36 -9.42
CA ILE A 117 -3.48 -16.63 -10.13
C ILE A 117 -4.09 -17.66 -9.16
N ARG A 118 -3.50 -17.83 -7.97
CA ARG A 118 -4.01 -18.76 -6.96
C ARG A 118 -5.43 -18.43 -6.50
N LEU A 119 -5.76 -17.15 -6.34
CA LEU A 119 -7.14 -16.76 -6.03
C LEU A 119 -8.11 -17.13 -7.15
N GLY A 120 -7.71 -16.95 -8.42
CA GLY A 120 -8.51 -17.31 -9.59
C GLY A 120 -8.86 -18.80 -9.64
N GLU A 121 -7.92 -19.67 -9.27
CA GLU A 121 -8.12 -21.13 -9.23
C GLU A 121 -9.25 -21.60 -8.30
N VAL A 122 -9.69 -20.77 -7.34
CA VAL A 122 -10.81 -21.08 -6.43
C VAL A 122 -12.17 -20.77 -7.04
N LEU A 123 -12.21 -19.86 -8.01
CA LEU A 123 -13.44 -19.37 -8.63
C LEU A 123 -13.86 -20.27 -9.79
N THR A 124 -15.17 -20.38 -10.01
CA THR A 124 -15.69 -20.94 -11.26
C THR A 124 -15.49 -19.95 -12.41
N PRO A 125 -15.50 -20.41 -13.68
CA PRO A 125 -15.42 -19.49 -14.83
C PRO A 125 -16.51 -18.40 -14.84
N SER A 126 -17.71 -18.71 -14.35
CA SER A 126 -18.80 -17.72 -14.22
C SER A 126 -18.50 -16.69 -13.13
N GLN A 127 -17.95 -17.12 -11.99
CA GLN A 127 -17.51 -16.22 -10.91
C GLN A 127 -16.35 -15.33 -11.36
N GLU A 128 -15.38 -15.85 -12.12
CA GLU A 128 -14.29 -15.04 -12.68
C GLU A 128 -14.82 -13.95 -13.62
N ALA A 129 -15.75 -14.30 -14.52
CA ALA A 129 -16.38 -13.33 -15.42
C ALA A 129 -17.12 -12.23 -14.64
N THR A 130 -17.81 -12.59 -13.55
CA THR A 130 -18.46 -11.63 -12.66
C THR A 130 -17.44 -10.75 -11.93
N LEU A 131 -16.36 -11.33 -11.40
CA LEU A 131 -15.29 -10.58 -10.73
C LEU A 131 -14.65 -9.54 -11.67
N ARG A 132 -14.39 -9.91 -12.93
CA ARG A 132 -13.86 -8.98 -13.95
C ARG A 132 -14.82 -7.81 -14.21
N LYS A 133 -16.13 -8.06 -14.26
CA LYS A 133 -17.16 -6.99 -14.40
C LYS A 133 -17.21 -6.07 -13.18
N ILE A 134 -17.02 -6.61 -11.98
CA ILE A 134 -16.95 -5.80 -10.75
C ILE A 134 -15.71 -4.89 -10.80
N GLN A 135 -14.56 -5.46 -11.17
CA GLN A 135 -13.30 -4.74 -11.26
C GLN A 135 -13.32 -3.65 -12.34
N SER A 136 -13.91 -3.91 -13.51
CA SER A 136 -14.00 -2.92 -14.59
C SER A 136 -14.89 -1.72 -14.26
N LYS A 137 -15.79 -1.83 -13.27
CA LYS A 137 -16.66 -0.72 -12.82
C LYS A 137 -16.02 0.14 -11.71
N ARG A 138 -14.92 -0.32 -11.11
CA ARG A 138 -14.20 0.39 -10.04
C ARG A 138 -13.09 1.32 -10.57
N HIS A 139 -12.74 1.20 -11.85
CA HIS A 139 -11.84 2.08 -12.58
C HIS A 139 -12.62 3.12 -13.37
#